data_AF-A0A060ZML4-F1
#
_entry.id   AF-A0A060ZML4-F1
#
_cell.length_a   1.000
_cell.length_b   1.000
_cell.length_c   1.000
_cell.angle_alpha   90.00
_cell.angle_beta   90.00
_cell.angle_gamma   90.00
#
_symmetry.space_group_name_H-M   'P 1'
#
loop_
_entity.id
_entity.type
_entity.pdbx_description
1 polymer ?
#
loop_
_entity_poly.entity_id
_entity_poly.type
_entity_poly.pdbx_seq_one_letter_code
_entity_poly.pdbx_strand_id
1 'polypeptide(L)' 'MVGIVLNSVSTGWRIDYQIATPGLAGRAVKAVVERAAAYDQRWSDHAPVTVAYGPAH' A
#
# COMPACT_ATOMS: atom_id res chain seq x y z
N MET A 1 10.79 -8.92 10.32
CA MET A 1 10.16 -7.95 9.40
C MET A 1 8.83 -8.52 8.97
N VAL A 2 7.81 -7.70 8.80
CA VAL A 2 6.48 -8.10 8.31
C VAL A 2 6.22 -7.35 7.02
N GLY A 3 5.84 -8.07 5.96
CA GLY A 3 5.43 -7.47 4.69
C GLY A 3 3.95 -7.15 4.72
N ILE A 4 3.58 -5.90 4.43
CA ILE A 4 2.17 -5.50 4.27
C ILE A 4 1.85 -5.64 2.78
N VAL A 5 1.28 -6.78 2.42
CA VAL A 5 0.85 -7.08 1.05
C VAL A 5 -0.65 -6.90 0.96
N LEU A 6 -1.08 -6.14 -0.04
CA LEU A 6 -2.49 -5.93 -0.33
C LEU A 6 -2.85 -6.67 -1.60
N ASN A 7 -4.09 -7.13 -1.71
CA ASN A 7 -4.61 -7.65 -2.98
C ASN A 7 -5.22 -6.49 -3.78
N SER A 8 -5.01 -6.49 -5.10
CA SER A 8 -5.72 -5.60 -6.04
C SER A 8 -6.48 -6.46 -7.03
N VAL A 9 -7.67 -6.01 -7.45
CA VAL A 9 -8.56 -6.74 -8.38
C VAL A 9 -8.40 -6.31 -9.84
N SER A 10 -7.37 -5.51 -10.16
CA SER A 10 -7.06 -5.08 -11.53
C SER A 10 -5.98 -5.95 -12.18
N THR A 11 -6.00 -6.04 -13.51
CA THR A 11 -4.90 -6.63 -14.29
C THR A 11 -3.59 -5.89 -14.00
N GLY A 12 -2.54 -6.63 -13.64
CA GLY A 12 -1.23 -6.06 -13.32
C GLY A 12 -0.41 -6.96 -12.41
N TRP A 13 0.81 -6.52 -12.08
CA TRP A 13 1.72 -7.24 -11.19
C TRP A 13 1.79 -6.56 -9.83
N ARG A 14 2.04 -7.33 -8.78
CA ARG A 14 2.30 -6.79 -7.44
C ARG A 14 3.81 -6.75 -7.21
N ILE A 15 4.42 -5.61 -7.45
CA ILE A 15 5.87 -5.43 -7.31
C ILE A 15 6.27 -4.35 -6.29
N ASP A 16 5.33 -3.50 -5.88
CA ASP A 16 5.54 -2.51 -4.82
C ASP A 16 5.08 -3.03 -3.46
N TYR A 17 5.93 -2.85 -2.45
CA TYR A 17 5.73 -3.37 -1.10
C TYR A 17 6.10 -2.35 -0.03
N GLN A 18 5.33 -2.33 1.05
CA GLN A 18 5.74 -1.71 2.30
C GLN A 18 6.19 -2.83 3.25
N ILE A 19 7.43 -2.73 3.73
CA ILE A 19 8.02 -3.68 4.68
C ILE A 19 8.35 -2.95 5.97
N ALA A 20 7.89 -3.48 7.10
CA ALA A 20 8.08 -2.87 8.42
C ALA A 20 8.73 -3.84 9.41
N THR A 21 9.40 -3.28 10.43
CA THR A 21 9.81 -4.04 11.61
C THR A 21 8.58 -4.47 12.42
N PRO A 22 8.64 -5.53 13.25
CA PRO A 22 7.47 -6.01 14.00
C PRO A 22 6.81 -4.93 14.87
N GLY A 23 7.59 -4.07 15.52
CA GLY A 23 7.06 -2.99 16.36
C GLY A 23 6.25 -1.95 15.57
N LEU A 24 6.70 -1.58 14.37
CA LEU A 24 5.97 -0.65 13.50
C LEU A 24 4.78 -1.34 12.84
N ALA A 25 4.94 -2.59 12.40
CA ALA A 25 3.88 -3.38 11.78
C ALA A 25 2.66 -3.55 12.70
N GLY A 26 2.89 -3.74 14.01
CA GLY A 26 1.83 -3.81 15.02
C GLY A 26 0.97 -2.53 15.12
N ARG A 27 1.42 -1.41 14.54
CA ARG A 27 0.66 -0.16 14.50
C ARG A 27 -0.03 0.09 13.16
N ALA A 28 0.09 -0.78 12.16
CA ALA A 28 -0.56 -0.56 10.88
C ALA A 28 -2.08 -0.66 11.05
N VAL A 29 -2.80 0.42 10.76
CA VAL A 29 -4.26 0.52 10.93
C VAL A 29 -5.01 0.51 9.59
N LYS A 30 -4.32 0.84 8.51
CA LYS A 30 -4.88 0.81 7.15
C LYS A 30 -3.77 0.59 6.14
N ALA A 31 -4.06 -0.18 5.12
CA ALA A 31 -3.18 -0.34 3.97
C ALA A 31 -4.04 -0.39 2.71
N VAL A 32 -3.71 0.43 1.71
CA VAL A 32 -4.43 0.53 0.43
C VAL A 32 -3.46 0.58 -0.75
N VAL A 33 -3.91 0.06 -1.89
CA VAL A 33 -3.36 0.43 -3.19
C VAL A 33 -4.32 1.43 -3.80
N GLU A 34 -3.82 2.63 -4.03
CA GLU A 34 -4.65 3.71 -4.54
C GLU A 34 -4.91 3.54 -6.03
N ARG A 35 -6.07 4.01 -6.49
CA ARG A 35 -6.45 3.93 -7.90
C ARG A 35 -6.98 5.28 -8.34
N ALA A 36 -6.42 5.80 -9.42
CA ALA A 36 -6.97 6.97 -10.10
C ALA A 36 -8.43 6.68 -10.53
N ALA A 37 -9.30 7.69 -10.44
CA ALA A 37 -10.71 7.52 -10.74
C ALA A 37 -10.96 7.18 -12.23
N ALA A 38 -10.11 7.71 -13.11
CA ALA A 38 -10.08 7.38 -14.54
C ALA A 38 -8.64 7.07 -15.02
N TYR A 39 -8.53 6.47 -16.20
CA TYR A 39 -7.24 6.01 -16.74
C TYR A 39 -6.33 7.17 -17.15
N ASP A 40 -6.89 8.20 -17.75
CA ASP A 40 -6.23 9.44 -18.17
C ASP A 40 -5.75 10.31 -17.00
N GLN A 41 -6.31 10.10 -15.80
CA GLN A 41 -5.87 10.76 -14.56
C GLN A 41 -4.67 10.06 -13.90
N ARG A 42 -4.16 8.97 -14.48
CA ARG A 42 -2.94 8.33 -14.00
C ARG A 42 -1.74 9.17 -14.37
N TRP A 43 -0.89 9.43 -13.38
CA TRP A 43 0.40 10.08 -13.58
C TRP A 43 1.57 9.07 -13.69
N SER A 44 1.33 7.81 -13.31
CA SER A 44 2.28 6.71 -13.35
C SER A 44 1.56 5.41 -13.76
N ASP A 45 2.33 4.48 -14.33
CA ASP A 45 1.94 3.09 -14.59
C ASP A 45 1.86 2.24 -13.31
N HIS A 46 2.51 2.70 -12.23
CA HIS A 46 2.37 2.14 -10.89
C HIS A 46 1.26 2.84 -10.10
N ALA A 47 0.59 2.05 -9.26
CA ALA A 47 -0.37 2.55 -8.29
C ALA A 47 0.33 2.75 -6.93
N PRO A 48 0.12 3.89 -6.23
CA PRO A 48 0.69 4.10 -4.91
C PRO A 48 0.26 3.03 -3.91
N VAL A 49 1.21 2.54 -3.11
CA VAL A 49 0.95 1.71 -1.94
C VAL A 49 1.05 2.58 -0.69
N THR A 50 -0.07 2.75 0.01
CA THR A 50 -0.16 3.62 1.19
C THR A 50 -0.48 2.79 2.42
N VAL A 51 0.33 2.93 3.48
CA VAL A 51 0.07 2.34 4.80
C VAL A 51 -0.03 3.46 5.84
N ALA A 52 -1.11 3.48 6.59
CA ALA A 52 -1.29 4.37 7.72
C ALA A 52 -0.97 3.62 9.02
N TYR A 53 -0.16 4.26 9.87
CA TYR A 53 0.17 3.78 11.20
C TYR A 53 -0.54 4.61 12.25
N GLY A 54 -1.02 3.96 13.30
CA GLY A 54 -1.50 4.64 14.50
C GLY A 54 -0.40 5.47 15.17
N PRO A 55 -0.77 6.38 16.08
CA PRO A 55 0.17 7.23 16.80
C PRO A 55 1.23 6.41 17.54
N ALA A 56 2.40 7.02 17.76
CA ALA A 56 3.30 6.54 18.79
C ALA A 56 2.66 6.81 20.16
N HIS A 57 2.87 5.90 21.11
CA HIS A 57 2.58 6.16 22.52
C HIS A 57 3.35 7.38 23.01
#